data_AF-A0A1I1DWN0-F1
#
_entry.id   AF-A0A1I1DWN0-F1
#
_cell.length_a   1.000
_cell.length_b   1.000
_cell.length_c   1.000
_cell.angle_alpha   90.00
_cell.angle_beta   90.00
_cell.angle_gamma   90.00
#
_symmetry.space_group_name_H-M   'P 1'
#
loop_
_entity.id
_entity.type
_entity.pdbx_description
1 polymer ?
#
loop_
_entity_poly.entity_id
_entity_poly.type
_entity_poly.pdbx_seq_one_letter_code
_entity_poly.pdbx_strand_id
1 'polypeptide(L)'
;MIRIAFLIFTIKMSIYAQMNEDVFQKQIIRNPQNLEAYIEYINSLKNSSKITEIGNKAIENIGEKASIYTAMGNAYTNANDIRRAISVYRKAIWLNPRSATSYNRLGLALLKLNLYRQAEVAFKAAISLSDNNNAKANYYAYLGLVLESSKEINDSEAAFKSALKLNPQNNIAKEGLLRITS
;
A
#
# COMPACT_ATOMS: atom_id res chain seq x y z
N MET A 1 -19.53 28.19 -20.43
CA MET A 1 -19.52 28.02 -18.95
C MET A 1 -18.65 26.85 -18.46
N ILE A 2 -18.67 25.67 -19.10
CA ILE A 2 -17.92 24.47 -18.64
C ILE A 2 -16.39 24.68 -18.52
N ARG A 3 -15.74 25.36 -19.49
CA ARG A 3 -14.28 25.63 -19.43
C ARG A 3 -13.84 26.53 -18.28
N ILE A 4 -14.67 27.50 -17.89
CA ILE A 4 -14.37 28.43 -16.79
C ILE A 4 -14.53 27.72 -15.44
N ALA A 5 -15.58 26.92 -15.29
CA ALA A 5 -15.78 26.11 -14.08
C ALA A 5 -14.65 25.08 -13.87
N PHE A 6 -14.18 24.44 -14.94
CA PHE A 6 -13.04 23.52 -14.88
C PHE A 6 -11.73 24.23 -14.49
N LEU A 7 -11.46 25.41 -15.05
CA LEU A 7 -10.27 26.20 -14.72
C LEU A 7 -10.27 26.67 -13.26
N ILE A 8 -11.40 27.12 -12.73
CA ILE A 8 -11.53 27.52 -11.32
C ILE A 8 -11.31 26.31 -10.40
N PHE A 9 -11.83 25.14 -10.77
CA PHE A 9 -11.64 23.91 -10.03
C PHE A 9 -10.16 23.49 -9.96
N THR A 10 -9.43 23.54 -11.08
CA THR A 10 -8.01 23.18 -11.11
C THR A 10 -7.15 24.17 -10.34
N ILE A 11 -7.43 25.48 -10.43
CA ILE A 11 -6.72 26.51 -9.64
C ILE A 11 -6.95 26.29 -8.14
N LYS A 12 -8.20 26.06 -7.72
CA LYS A 12 -8.53 25.79 -6.31
C LYS A 12 -7.82 24.54 -5.78
N MET A 13 -7.76 23.47 -6.58
CA MET A 13 -7.00 22.26 -6.26
C MET A 13 -5.50 22.50 -6.16
N SER A 14 -4.94 23.34 -7.03
CA SER A 14 -3.52 23.71 -7.00
C SER A 14 -3.17 24.51 -5.75
N ILE A 15 -3.99 25.51 -5.38
CA ILE A 15 -3.80 26.32 -4.17
C ILE A 15 -3.91 25.43 -2.92
N TYR A 16 -4.91 24.54 -2.87
CA TYR A 16 -5.08 23.63 -1.74
C TYR A 16 -3.89 22.66 -1.58
N ALA A 17 -3.37 22.12 -2.69
CA ALA A 17 -2.18 21.27 -2.67
C ALA A 17 -0.94 22.02 -2.17
N GLN A 18 -0.77 23.29 -2.59
CA GLN A 18 0.35 24.13 -2.19
C GLN A 18 0.26 24.55 -0.72
N MET A 19 -0.93 24.87 -0.22
CA MET A 19 -1.15 25.17 1.21
C MET A 19 -0.80 23.97 2.10
N ASN A 20 -1.18 22.75 1.69
CA ASN A 20 -0.83 21.55 2.45
C ASN A 20 0.68 21.28 2.44
N GLU A 21 1.33 21.48 1.31
CA GLU A 21 2.79 21.40 1.17
C GLU A 21 3.50 22.38 2.12
N ASP A 22 3.04 23.64 2.20
CA ASP A 22 3.60 24.64 3.11
C ASP A 22 3.45 24.27 4.59
N VAL A 23 2.34 23.62 4.97
CA VAL A 23 2.11 23.16 6.35
C VAL A 23 3.14 22.09 6.74
N PHE A 24 3.33 21.07 5.90
CA PHE A 24 4.29 20.01 6.17
C PHE A 24 5.73 20.53 6.17
N GLN A 25 6.09 21.39 5.23
CA GLN A 25 7.41 22.01 5.17
C GLN A 25 7.69 22.81 6.46
N LYS A 26 6.73 23.60 6.95
CA LYS A 26 6.88 24.34 8.22
C LYS A 26 7.08 23.41 9.42
N GLN A 27 6.33 22.31 9.50
CA GLN A 27 6.51 21.33 10.58
C GLN A 27 7.90 20.69 10.56
N ILE A 28 8.37 20.31 9.37
CA ILE A 28 9.70 19.72 9.16
C ILE A 28 10.82 20.72 9.48
N ILE A 29 10.69 21.98 9.07
CA ILE A 29 11.68 23.02 9.40
C ILE A 29 11.75 23.25 10.91
N ARG A 30 10.59 23.26 11.57
CA ARG A 30 10.52 23.45 13.03
C ARG A 30 11.13 22.27 13.80
N ASN A 31 10.96 21.05 13.30
CA ASN A 31 11.55 19.86 13.88
C ASN A 31 11.93 18.84 12.78
N PRO A 32 13.19 18.86 12.30
CA PRO A 32 13.66 17.94 11.27
C PRO A 32 13.69 16.47 11.72
N GLN A 33 13.59 16.19 13.03
CA GLN A 33 13.50 14.84 13.56
C GLN A 33 12.05 14.31 13.64
N ASN A 34 11.06 15.10 13.23
CA ASN A 34 9.65 14.73 13.30
C ASN A 34 9.27 13.72 12.20
N LEU A 35 9.41 12.44 12.51
CA LEU A 35 9.05 11.33 11.63
C LEU A 35 7.59 11.39 11.15
N GLU A 36 6.67 11.78 12.03
CA GLU A 36 5.24 11.81 11.71
C GLU A 36 4.94 12.85 10.64
N ALA A 37 5.51 14.05 10.75
CA ALA A 37 5.36 15.09 9.73
C ALA A 37 5.86 14.65 8.34
N TYR A 38 7.00 13.93 8.28
CA TYR A 38 7.47 13.37 7.02
C TYR A 38 6.54 12.28 6.48
N ILE A 39 6.04 11.38 7.32
CA ILE A 39 5.12 10.31 6.90
C ILE A 39 3.81 10.89 6.37
N GLU A 40 3.23 11.86 7.08
CA GLU A 40 2.01 12.55 6.64
C GLU A 40 2.21 13.26 5.32
N TYR A 41 3.33 13.99 5.18
CA TYR A 41 3.66 14.65 3.93
C TYR A 41 3.79 13.64 2.80
N ILE A 42 4.60 12.59 2.96
CA ILE A 42 4.79 11.54 1.96
C ILE A 42 3.46 10.93 1.53
N ASN A 43 2.58 10.58 2.48
CA ASN A 43 1.29 9.97 2.17
C ASN A 43 0.33 10.90 1.42
N SER A 44 0.47 12.22 1.59
CA SER A 44 -0.32 13.21 0.85
C SER A 44 0.13 13.40 -0.60
N LEU A 45 1.36 13.02 -0.93
CA LEU A 45 1.96 13.26 -2.24
C LEU A 45 1.39 12.32 -3.30
N LYS A 46 1.21 12.86 -4.51
CA LYS A 46 0.75 12.11 -5.70
C LYS A 46 1.79 12.05 -6.81
N ASN A 47 2.91 12.74 -6.65
CA ASN A 47 3.98 12.82 -7.65
C ASN A 47 5.18 11.99 -7.20
N SER A 48 5.58 11.00 -8.02
CA SER A 48 6.69 10.09 -7.70
C SER A 48 8.01 10.79 -7.43
N SER A 49 8.31 11.91 -8.09
CA SER A 49 9.55 12.67 -7.86
C SER A 49 9.55 13.29 -6.47
N LYS A 50 8.45 13.95 -6.09
CA LYS A 50 8.30 14.54 -4.75
C LYS A 50 8.34 13.47 -3.66
N ILE A 51 7.73 12.30 -3.90
CA ILE A 51 7.78 11.17 -2.94
C ILE A 51 9.24 10.76 -2.70
N THR A 52 10.05 10.66 -3.76
CA THR A 52 11.48 10.36 -3.63
C THR A 52 12.22 11.44 -2.84
N GLU A 53 12.01 12.71 -3.21
CA GLU A 53 12.68 13.85 -2.60
C GLU A 53 12.41 13.93 -1.09
N ILE A 54 11.13 13.91 -0.70
CA ILE A 54 10.73 14.02 0.71
C ILE A 54 11.11 12.75 1.49
N GLY A 55 11.02 11.58 0.85
CA GLY A 55 11.48 10.32 1.43
C GLY A 55 12.98 10.33 1.74
N ASN A 56 13.81 10.78 0.80
CA ASN A 56 15.25 10.91 1.00
C ASN A 56 15.56 11.94 2.09
N LYS A 57 14.88 13.09 2.08
CA LYS A 57 15.02 14.09 3.15
C LYS A 57 14.67 13.51 4.52
N ALA A 58 13.64 12.68 4.62
CA ALA A 58 13.31 11.99 5.87
C ALA A 58 14.44 11.06 6.31
N ILE A 59 15.00 10.28 5.38
CA ILE A 59 16.11 9.36 5.64
C ILE A 59 17.38 10.11 6.07
N GLU A 60 17.72 11.22 5.42
CA GLU A 60 18.89 12.04 5.76
C GLU A 60 18.79 12.62 7.17
N ASN A 61 17.60 13.11 7.55
CA ASN A 61 17.43 13.76 8.85
C ASN A 61 17.25 12.74 9.98
N ILE A 62 16.52 11.65 9.75
CA ILE A 62 16.01 10.75 10.81
C ILE A 62 16.69 9.37 10.78
N GLY A 63 17.30 9.00 9.66
CA GLY A 63 17.84 7.67 9.39
C GLY A 63 16.83 6.72 8.74
N GLU A 64 17.32 5.58 8.23
CA GLU A 64 16.48 4.57 7.61
C GLU A 64 15.52 3.94 8.64
N LYS A 65 14.20 4.10 8.40
CA LYS A 65 13.14 3.46 9.20
C LYS A 65 12.14 2.76 8.30
N ALA A 66 11.70 1.57 8.69
CA ALA A 66 10.72 0.78 7.92
C ALA A 66 9.41 1.56 7.65
N SER A 67 9.00 2.42 8.58
CA SER A 67 7.81 3.27 8.44
C SER A 67 7.95 4.31 7.33
N ILE A 68 9.14 4.88 7.11
CA ILE A 68 9.39 5.82 6.01
C ILE A 68 9.20 5.11 4.67
N TYR A 69 9.85 3.96 4.49
CA TYR A 69 9.72 3.18 3.26
C TYR A 69 8.29 2.64 3.03
N THR A 70 7.57 2.31 4.11
CA THR A 70 6.15 1.94 4.03
C THR A 70 5.29 3.11 3.56
N ALA A 71 5.52 4.32 4.09
CA ALA A 71 4.82 5.52 3.65
C ALA A 71 5.12 5.85 2.18
N MET A 72 6.40 5.79 1.78
CA MET A 72 6.79 5.95 0.37
C MET A 72 6.09 4.91 -0.52
N GLY A 73 6.02 3.66 -0.09
CA GLY A 73 5.37 2.59 -0.84
C GLY A 73 3.88 2.83 -1.04
N ASN A 74 3.19 3.27 0.03
CA ASN A 74 1.78 3.63 -0.04
C ASN A 74 1.58 4.81 -1.01
N ALA A 75 2.39 5.85 -0.89
CA ALA A 75 2.34 7.03 -1.76
C ALA A 75 2.61 6.68 -3.24
N TYR A 76 3.62 5.87 -3.53
CA TYR A 76 3.88 5.40 -4.90
C TYR A 76 2.74 4.54 -5.44
N THR A 77 2.13 3.70 -4.59
CA THR A 77 0.94 2.91 -4.98
C THR A 77 -0.22 3.81 -5.38
N ASN A 78 -0.43 4.91 -4.64
CA ASN A 78 -1.46 5.91 -4.93
C ASN A 78 -1.13 6.73 -6.18
N ALA A 79 0.15 6.98 -6.43
CA ALA A 79 0.66 7.62 -7.65
C ALA A 79 0.71 6.67 -8.88
N ASN A 80 0.27 5.42 -8.72
CA ASN A 80 0.33 4.35 -9.72
C ASN A 80 1.77 3.97 -10.18
N ASP A 81 2.79 4.35 -9.42
CA ASP A 81 4.19 3.96 -9.65
C ASP A 81 4.51 2.65 -8.92
N ILE A 82 3.89 1.58 -9.41
CA ILE A 82 3.88 0.29 -8.70
C ILE A 82 5.29 -0.32 -8.60
N ARG A 83 6.17 -0.06 -9.57
CA ARG A 83 7.55 -0.57 -9.54
C ARG A 83 8.36 0.05 -8.41
N ARG A 84 8.27 1.38 -8.20
CA ARG A 84 8.92 2.03 -7.06
C ARG A 84 8.30 1.59 -5.74
N ALA A 85 6.97 1.43 -5.69
CA ALA A 85 6.29 0.91 -4.51
C ALA A 85 6.85 -0.45 -4.06
N ILE A 86 7.02 -1.40 -4.98
CA ILE A 86 7.61 -2.72 -4.70
C ILE A 86 9.02 -2.58 -4.12
N SER A 87 9.86 -1.71 -4.71
CA SER A 87 11.25 -1.51 -4.25
C SER A 87 11.29 -1.04 -2.80
N VAL A 88 10.52 0.00 -2.46
CA VAL A 88 10.51 0.54 -1.10
C VAL A 88 9.80 -0.39 -0.10
N TYR A 89 8.75 -1.13 -0.48
CA TYR A 89 8.17 -2.14 0.41
C TYR A 89 9.18 -3.26 0.73
N ARG A 90 9.99 -3.69 -0.23
CA ARG A 90 11.08 -4.65 0.04
C ARG A 90 12.10 -4.10 1.03
N LYS A 91 12.46 -2.82 0.91
CA LYS A 91 13.35 -2.15 1.89
C LYS A 91 12.70 -2.02 3.26
N ALA A 92 11.40 -1.74 3.34
CA ALA A 92 10.65 -1.73 4.59
C ALA A 92 10.66 -3.11 5.28
N ILE A 93 10.48 -4.18 4.52
CA ILE A 93 10.55 -5.57 4.99
C ILE A 93 11.98 -5.93 5.44
N TRP A 94 13.00 -5.49 4.70
CA TRP A 94 14.40 -5.71 5.10
C TRP A 94 14.71 -5.08 6.46
N LEU A 95 14.18 -3.88 6.73
CA LEU A 95 14.32 -3.21 8.02
C LEU A 95 13.43 -3.79 9.13
N ASN A 96 12.25 -4.30 8.78
CA ASN A 96 11.35 -4.96 9.72
C ASN A 96 10.72 -6.23 9.12
N PRO A 97 11.41 -7.38 9.26
CA PRO A 97 10.96 -8.64 8.66
C PRO A 97 9.75 -9.27 9.35
N ARG A 98 9.26 -8.69 10.45
CA ARG A 98 8.06 -9.16 11.16
C ARG A 98 6.80 -8.36 10.83
N SER A 99 6.87 -7.44 9.87
CA SER A 99 5.74 -6.59 9.50
C SER A 99 4.78 -7.30 8.54
N ALA A 100 3.74 -7.96 9.06
CA ALA A 100 2.67 -8.54 8.26
C ALA A 100 2.04 -7.52 7.27
N THR A 101 1.84 -6.28 7.73
CA THR A 101 1.34 -5.18 6.90
C THR A 101 2.24 -4.89 5.71
N SER A 102 3.57 -4.87 5.87
CA SER A 102 4.50 -4.59 4.78
C SER A 102 4.48 -5.70 3.73
N TYR A 103 4.41 -6.96 4.17
CA TYR A 103 4.23 -8.10 3.26
C TYR A 103 2.91 -8.05 2.50
N ASN A 104 1.80 -7.70 3.16
CA ASN A 104 0.52 -7.51 2.48
C ASN A 104 0.58 -6.38 1.44
N ARG A 105 1.18 -5.24 1.78
CA ARG A 105 1.35 -4.12 0.83
C ARG A 105 2.20 -4.51 -0.38
N LEU A 106 3.28 -5.26 -0.16
CA LEU A 106 4.08 -5.84 -1.23
C LEU A 106 3.26 -6.80 -2.10
N GLY A 107 2.50 -7.71 -1.48
CA GLY A 107 1.64 -8.67 -2.19
C GLY A 107 0.63 -8.00 -3.10
N LEU A 108 -0.04 -6.94 -2.61
CA LEU A 108 -0.97 -6.14 -3.40
C LEU A 108 -0.29 -5.44 -4.58
N ALA A 109 0.90 -4.87 -4.37
CA ALA A 109 1.65 -4.22 -5.44
C ALA A 109 2.14 -5.22 -6.50
N LEU A 110 2.56 -6.42 -6.09
CA LEU A 110 2.95 -7.50 -7.00
C LEU A 110 1.77 -8.04 -7.80
N LEU A 111 0.60 -8.20 -7.16
CA LEU A 111 -0.64 -8.59 -7.82
C LEU A 111 -1.03 -7.58 -8.91
N LYS A 112 -0.93 -6.27 -8.64
CA LYS A 112 -1.17 -5.22 -9.65
C LYS A 112 -0.26 -5.33 -10.90
N LEU A 113 0.91 -5.95 -10.78
CA LEU A 113 1.82 -6.20 -11.90
C LEU A 113 1.72 -7.65 -12.44
N ASN A 114 0.72 -8.41 -12.02
CA ASN A 114 0.54 -9.82 -12.39
C ASN A 114 1.74 -10.72 -12.02
N LEU A 115 2.52 -10.33 -11.00
CA LEU A 115 3.66 -11.10 -10.50
C LEU A 115 3.19 -12.13 -9.46
N TYR A 116 2.34 -13.07 -9.90
CA TYR A 116 1.53 -13.89 -9.00
C TYR A 116 2.35 -14.74 -8.02
N ARG A 117 3.38 -15.46 -8.49
CA ARG A 117 4.23 -16.28 -7.61
C ARG A 117 4.91 -15.47 -6.50
N GLN A 118 5.32 -14.23 -6.78
CA GLN A 118 5.91 -13.36 -5.76
C GLN A 118 4.84 -12.81 -4.82
N ALA A 119 3.65 -12.48 -5.33
CA ALA A 119 2.53 -12.00 -4.54
C ALA A 119 2.05 -13.07 -3.54
N GLU A 120 1.98 -14.33 -4.00
CA GLU A 120 1.62 -15.49 -3.18
C GLU A 120 2.58 -15.64 -1.98
N VAL A 121 3.89 -15.61 -2.22
CA VAL A 121 4.91 -15.66 -1.16
C VAL A 121 4.72 -14.52 -0.16
N ALA A 122 4.44 -13.30 -0.64
CA ALA A 122 4.21 -12.15 0.22
C ALA A 122 2.94 -12.30 1.07
N PHE A 123 1.82 -12.77 0.51
CA PHE A 123 0.59 -13.00 1.28
C PHE A 123 0.75 -14.14 2.28
N LYS A 124 1.42 -15.24 1.93
CA LYS A 124 1.72 -16.33 2.86
C LYS A 124 2.55 -15.84 4.06
N ALA A 125 3.55 -14.99 3.81
CA ALA A 125 4.31 -14.35 4.89
C ALA A 125 3.42 -13.44 5.77
N ALA A 126 2.56 -12.62 5.16
CA ALA A 126 1.63 -11.76 5.90
C ALA A 126 0.66 -12.56 6.79
N ILE A 127 0.15 -13.70 6.29
CA ILE A 127 -0.72 -14.62 7.03
C ILE A 127 0.04 -15.22 8.23
N SER A 128 1.28 -15.68 8.02
CA SER A 128 2.10 -16.29 9.06
C SER A 128 2.51 -15.31 10.17
N LEU A 129 2.65 -14.03 9.85
CA LEU A 129 3.14 -13.00 10.78
C LEU A 129 2.03 -12.24 11.50
N SER A 130 0.78 -12.35 11.06
CA SER A 130 -0.33 -11.66 11.69
C SER A 130 -0.84 -12.44 12.88
N ASP A 131 -1.24 -11.77 13.96
CA ASP A 131 -2.02 -12.37 15.05
C ASP A 131 -3.50 -11.93 15.01
N ASN A 132 -3.82 -10.99 14.13
CA ASN A 132 -5.17 -10.45 14.00
C ASN A 132 -5.97 -11.25 12.97
N ASN A 133 -7.07 -11.87 13.40
CA ASN A 133 -7.94 -12.69 12.55
C ASN A 133 -8.58 -11.91 11.41
N ASN A 134 -8.97 -10.65 11.61
CA ASN A 134 -9.56 -9.83 10.55
C ASN A 134 -8.52 -9.49 9.48
N ALA A 135 -7.29 -9.15 9.88
CA ALA A 135 -6.19 -8.93 8.95
C ALA A 135 -5.84 -10.23 8.20
N LYS A 136 -5.73 -11.36 8.90
CA LYS A 136 -5.51 -12.68 8.29
C LYS A 136 -6.59 -13.01 7.26
N ALA A 137 -7.86 -12.77 7.59
CA ALA A 137 -8.97 -13.01 6.66
C ALA A 137 -8.78 -12.23 5.35
N ASN A 138 -8.40 -10.95 5.44
CA ASN A 138 -8.11 -10.15 4.26
C ASN A 138 -6.92 -10.69 3.46
N TYR A 139 -5.85 -11.14 4.14
CA TYR A 139 -4.68 -11.69 3.45
C TYR A 139 -4.99 -13.02 2.75
N TYR A 140 -5.80 -13.89 3.36
CA TYR A 140 -6.32 -15.09 2.72
C TYR A 140 -7.21 -14.76 1.51
N ALA A 141 -8.06 -13.73 1.60
CA ALA A 141 -8.89 -13.32 0.49
C ALA A 141 -8.04 -12.84 -0.71
N TYR A 142 -7.01 -12.04 -0.46
CA TYR A 142 -6.09 -11.63 -1.53
C TYR A 142 -5.25 -12.79 -2.05
N LEU A 143 -4.82 -13.73 -1.20
CA LEU A 143 -4.16 -14.96 -1.65
C LEU A 143 -5.06 -15.76 -2.60
N GLY A 144 -6.36 -15.86 -2.28
CA GLY A 144 -7.35 -16.48 -3.17
C GLY A 144 -7.39 -15.82 -4.56
N LEU A 145 -7.39 -14.49 -4.62
CA LEU A 145 -7.33 -13.76 -5.91
C LEU A 145 -6.02 -14.02 -6.68
N VAL A 146 -4.88 -14.13 -5.99
CA VAL A 146 -3.58 -14.47 -6.63
C VAL A 146 -3.63 -15.86 -7.25
N LEU A 147 -4.14 -16.85 -6.51
CA LEU A 147 -4.23 -18.24 -6.95
C LEU A 147 -5.25 -18.41 -8.08
N GLU A 148 -6.38 -17.70 -8.01
CA GLU A 148 -7.38 -17.63 -9.07
C GLU A 148 -6.73 -17.11 -10.37
N SER A 149 -6.00 -16.00 -10.27
CA SER A 149 -5.28 -15.41 -11.42
C SER A 149 -4.17 -16.30 -11.98
N SER A 150 -3.62 -17.18 -11.14
CA SER A 150 -2.61 -18.19 -11.52
C SER A 150 -3.22 -19.49 -12.05
N LYS A 151 -4.55 -19.58 -12.13
CA LYS A 151 -5.33 -20.78 -12.51
C LYS A 151 -5.21 -21.95 -11.53
N GLU A 152 -4.79 -21.68 -10.30
CA GLU A 152 -4.71 -22.65 -9.20
C GLU A 152 -6.05 -22.66 -8.44
N ILE A 153 -7.10 -23.14 -9.13
CA ILE A 153 -8.49 -22.96 -8.69
C ILE A 153 -8.79 -23.65 -7.35
N ASN A 154 -8.29 -24.86 -7.12
CA ASN A 154 -8.51 -25.59 -5.87
C ASN A 154 -7.90 -24.87 -4.66
N ASP A 155 -6.67 -24.37 -4.81
CA ASP A 155 -5.99 -23.63 -3.74
C ASP A 155 -6.62 -22.25 -3.51
N SER A 156 -7.12 -21.62 -4.58
CA SER A 156 -7.89 -20.38 -4.50
C SER A 156 -9.17 -20.58 -3.67
N GLU A 157 -9.94 -21.63 -3.95
CA GLU A 157 -11.15 -21.98 -3.20
C GLU A 157 -10.82 -22.20 -1.71
N ALA A 158 -9.75 -22.94 -1.41
CA ALA A 158 -9.30 -23.17 -0.04
C ALA A 158 -8.91 -21.86 0.68
N ALA A 159 -8.24 -20.95 -0.01
CA ALA A 159 -7.87 -19.65 0.52
C ALA A 159 -9.11 -18.78 0.82
N PHE A 160 -10.08 -18.70 -0.09
CA PHE A 160 -11.31 -17.95 0.17
C PHE A 160 -12.15 -18.57 1.31
N LYS A 161 -12.27 -19.90 1.38
CA LYS A 161 -12.92 -20.57 2.53
C LYS A 161 -12.22 -20.24 3.85
N SER A 162 -10.88 -20.21 3.86
CA SER A 162 -10.10 -19.82 5.02
C SER A 162 -10.37 -18.37 5.44
N ALA A 163 -10.48 -17.46 4.47
CA ALA A 163 -10.87 -16.07 4.73
C ALA A 163 -12.26 -15.97 5.38
N LEU A 164 -13.26 -16.67 4.85
CA LEU A 164 -14.63 -16.66 5.38
C LEU A 164 -14.76 -17.33 6.75
N LYS A 165 -13.93 -18.35 7.03
CA LYS A 165 -13.85 -18.96 8.36
C LYS A 165 -13.41 -17.95 9.42
N LEU A 166 -12.46 -17.08 9.08
CA LEU A 166 -11.94 -16.05 9.98
C LEU A 166 -12.84 -14.82 10.05
N ASN A 167 -13.41 -14.42 8.91
CA ASN A 167 -14.36 -13.31 8.81
C ASN A 167 -15.46 -13.64 7.79
N PRO A 168 -16.64 -14.09 8.24
CA PRO A 168 -17.78 -14.41 7.36
C PRO A 168 -18.33 -13.23 6.56
N GLN A 169 -17.92 -11.99 6.86
CA GLN A 169 -18.33 -10.78 6.13
C GLN A 169 -17.30 -10.33 5.09
N ASN A 170 -16.23 -11.10 4.84
CA ASN A 170 -15.24 -10.73 3.84
C ASN A 170 -15.82 -10.80 2.41
N ASN A 171 -16.13 -9.64 1.82
CA ASN A 171 -16.76 -9.55 0.49
C ASN A 171 -15.86 -10.09 -0.63
N ILE A 172 -14.54 -9.85 -0.57
CA ILE A 172 -13.59 -10.35 -1.57
C ILE A 172 -13.67 -11.88 -1.66
N ALA A 173 -13.70 -12.55 -0.50
CA ALA A 173 -13.79 -14.00 -0.46
C ALA A 173 -15.16 -14.55 -0.88
N LYS A 174 -16.25 -13.85 -0.57
CA LYS A 174 -17.60 -14.21 -1.05
C LYS A 174 -17.69 -14.14 -2.57
N GLU A 175 -17.24 -13.02 -3.15
CA GLU A 175 -17.25 -12.80 -4.59
C GLU A 175 -16.31 -13.78 -5.33
N GLY A 176 -15.13 -14.04 -4.75
CA GLY A 176 -14.17 -15.00 -5.28
C GLY A 176 -14.71 -16.43 -5.32
N LEU A 177 -15.33 -16.90 -4.23
CA LEU A 177 -15.96 -18.23 -4.23
C LEU A 177 -17.11 -18.32 -5.23
N LEU A 178 -18.00 -17.32 -5.25
CA LEU A 178 -19.12 -17.32 -6.18
C LEU A 178 -18.66 -17.50 -7.62
N ARG A 179 -17.61 -16.77 -8.03
CA ARG A 179 -17.04 -16.84 -9.38
C ARG A 179 -16.38 -18.18 -9.70
N ILE A 180 -15.79 -18.86 -8.72
CA ILE A 180 -15.14 -20.16 -8.93
C ILE A 180 -16.15 -21.32 -8.96
N THR A 181 -17.26 -21.18 -8.23
CA THR A 181 -18.27 -22.24 -8.10
C THR A 181 -19.45 -22.12 -9.08
N SER A 182 -19.55 -20.99 -9.79
CA SER A 182 -20.57 -20.74 -10.83
C SER A 182 -20.18 -21.36 -12.16
#